data_AF-A0A0S8A1U6-F1
#
_entry.id   AF-A0A0S8A1U6-F1
#
_cell.length_a   1.000
_cell.length_b   1.000
_cell.length_c   1.000
_cell.angle_alpha   90.00
_cell.angle_beta   90.00
_cell.angle_gamma   90.00
#
_symmetry.space_group_name_H-M   'P 1'
#
loop_
_entity.id
_entity.type
_entity.pdbx_description
1 polymer ?
#
loop_
_entity_poly.entity_id
_entity_poly.type
_entity_poly.pdbx_seq_one_letter_code
_entity_poly.pdbx_strand_id
1 'polypeptide(L)'
;MRMQHIRAMARKEWWHLFRDPRSLALILLMPTMLLFLFGYAIRLDITEAPIGVLQESRDALTNEIVSHLDASHAFEVTHHFTSRKQLRHAIQYGEVWGAIVIPASFTRDMLDGKAQLQLITDGVDANTARLIRNYSQAMVNDYLLQRGMKPPVQLEDRTWFNEAKESRIAIVPGVIAIVMAVIGALMTSLTIAREMEQGNLVMLRTTALTRGEFLIGKLFPYFIIGLADLAVAILAAVYVFDVPLRGSLWELVLVSSLF
;
A
#
# COMPACT_ATOMS: atom_id res chain seq x y z
N MET A 1 -27.34 -15.64 33.00
CA MET A 1 -27.36 -14.41 32.19
C MET A 1 -28.75 -14.26 31.58
N ARG A 2 -29.46 -13.16 31.82
CA ARG A 2 -30.78 -12.86 31.27
C ARG A 2 -30.62 -12.08 29.97
N MET A 3 -31.04 -12.68 28.85
CA MET A 3 -30.95 -12.07 27.52
C MET A 3 -31.69 -10.71 27.43
N GLN A 4 -32.75 -10.55 28.22
CA GLN A 4 -33.51 -9.30 28.32
C GLN A 4 -32.65 -8.12 28.81
N HIS A 5 -31.76 -8.36 29.79
CA HIS A 5 -30.85 -7.34 30.32
C HIS A 5 -29.83 -6.90 29.27
N ILE A 6 -29.23 -7.87 28.55
CA ILE A 6 -28.26 -7.61 27.47
C ILE A 6 -28.92 -6.79 26.37
N ARG A 7 -30.12 -7.20 25.91
CA ARG A 7 -30.85 -6.49 24.85
C ARG A 7 -31.26 -5.08 25.27
N ALA A 8 -31.69 -4.88 26.52
CA ALA A 8 -32.02 -3.55 27.02
C ALA A 8 -30.79 -2.63 27.07
N MET A 9 -29.65 -3.14 27.53
CA MET A 9 -28.38 -2.41 27.56
C MET A 9 -27.90 -2.07 26.14
N ALA A 10 -27.92 -3.05 25.22
CA ALA A 10 -27.56 -2.84 23.82
C ALA A 10 -28.45 -1.80 23.15
N ARG A 11 -29.76 -1.84 23.40
CA ARG A 11 -30.69 -0.84 22.87
C ARG A 11 -30.37 0.56 23.38
N LYS A 12 -30.09 0.72 24.68
CA LYS A 12 -29.68 2.02 25.26
C LYS A 12 -28.44 2.55 24.55
N GLU A 13 -27.42 1.72 24.43
CA GLU A 13 -26.13 2.11 23.87
C GLU A 13 -26.23 2.44 22.37
N TRP A 14 -27.06 1.70 21.62
CA TRP A 14 -27.38 2.00 20.23
C TRP A 14 -27.92 3.43 20.09
N TRP A 15 -28.88 3.82 20.94
CA TRP A 15 -29.41 5.18 20.93
C TRP A 15 -28.40 6.24 21.35
N HIS A 16 -27.48 5.92 22.28
CA HIS A 16 -26.38 6.82 22.63
C HIS A 16 -25.44 7.05 21.46
N LEU A 17 -25.06 5.99 20.74
CA LEU A 17 -24.13 6.06 19.62
C LEU A 17 -24.69 6.86 18.45
N PHE A 18 -25.92 6.59 18.04
CA PHE A 18 -26.57 7.31 16.94
C PHE A 18 -26.85 8.79 17.26
N ARG A 19 -26.95 9.14 18.55
CA ARG A 19 -27.15 10.53 19.00
C ARG A 19 -25.85 11.27 19.27
N ASP A 20 -24.71 10.58 19.24
CA ASP A 20 -23.38 11.19 19.39
C ASP A 20 -22.71 11.30 18.02
N PRO A 21 -22.98 12.37 17.25
CA PRO A 21 -22.47 12.52 15.90
C PRO A 21 -20.94 12.62 15.86
N ARG A 22 -20.30 13.04 16.97
CA ARG A 22 -18.83 13.10 17.04
C ARG A 22 -18.24 11.72 17.11
N SER A 23 -18.79 10.86 17.97
CA SER A 23 -18.37 9.46 18.04
C SER A 23 -18.64 8.75 16.72
N LEU A 24 -19.83 8.93 16.14
CA LEU A 24 -20.19 8.29 14.88
C LEU A 24 -19.29 8.75 13.72
N ALA A 25 -18.98 10.05 13.65
CA ALA A 25 -18.01 10.58 12.69
C ALA A 25 -16.61 10.02 12.94
N LEU A 26 -16.14 9.95 14.18
CA LEU A 26 -14.81 9.39 14.47
C LEU A 26 -14.72 7.92 14.08
N ILE A 27 -15.80 7.15 14.25
CA ILE A 27 -15.83 5.72 13.92
C ILE A 27 -15.90 5.46 12.42
N LEU A 28 -16.68 6.23 11.65
CA LEU A 28 -16.87 5.98 10.21
C LEU A 28 -15.94 6.82 9.32
N LEU A 29 -15.71 8.09 9.69
CA LEU A 29 -14.97 9.03 8.84
C LEU A 29 -13.47 8.83 8.93
N MET A 30 -12.91 8.68 10.14
CA MET A 30 -11.46 8.53 10.32
C MET A 30 -10.89 7.32 9.56
N PRO A 31 -11.50 6.12 9.64
CA PRO A 31 -10.92 4.95 8.99
C PRO A 31 -11.13 4.96 7.48
N THR A 32 -12.29 5.45 7.03
CA THR A 32 -12.51 5.75 5.62
C THR A 32 -11.44 6.73 5.12
N MET A 33 -11.18 7.82 5.85
CA MET A 33 -10.14 8.79 5.52
C MET A 33 -8.75 8.15 5.49
N LEU A 34 -8.41 7.26 6.44
CA LEU A 34 -7.14 6.51 6.43
C LEU A 34 -7.04 5.58 5.22
N LEU A 35 -8.13 4.92 4.85
CA LEU A 35 -8.19 4.07 3.66
C LEU A 35 -7.98 4.89 2.39
N PHE A 36 -8.61 6.06 2.28
CA PHE A 36 -8.39 7.00 1.18
C PHE A 36 -6.96 7.53 1.18
N LEU A 37 -6.46 7.95 2.34
CA LEU A 37 -5.11 8.46 2.48
C LEU A 37 -4.10 7.41 2.02
N PHE A 38 -4.15 6.19 2.56
CA PHE A 38 -3.15 5.18 2.21
C PHE A 38 -3.40 4.53 0.84
N GLY A 39 -4.66 4.31 0.46
CA GLY A 39 -5.01 3.74 -0.83
C GLY A 39 -4.66 4.65 -2.01
N TYR A 40 -4.70 5.98 -1.83
CA TYR A 40 -4.27 6.94 -2.86
C TYR A 40 -2.84 7.45 -2.67
N ALA A 41 -2.40 7.72 -1.44
CA ALA A 41 -1.09 8.33 -1.19
C ALA A 41 0.06 7.32 -1.21
N ILE A 42 -0.18 6.04 -0.93
CA ILE A 42 0.85 5.00 -1.08
C ILE A 42 0.68 4.33 -2.43
N ARG A 43 1.21 4.98 -3.48
CA ARG A 43 1.52 4.31 -4.75
C ARG A 43 3.00 3.96 -4.71
N LEU A 44 3.31 2.67 -4.55
CA LEU A 44 4.68 2.17 -4.74
C LEU A 44 4.94 1.78 -6.20
N ASP A 45 4.00 2.12 -7.09
CA ASP A 45 4.13 1.91 -8.53
C ASP A 45 4.93 3.09 -9.09
N ILE A 46 6.05 2.78 -9.75
CA ILE A 46 6.75 3.79 -10.53
C ILE A 46 5.96 4.01 -11.82
N THR A 47 5.37 5.19 -11.96
CA THR A 47 4.80 5.67 -13.22
C THR A 47 5.53 6.97 -13.53
N GLU A 48 6.13 7.09 -14.72
CA GLU A 48 6.84 8.31 -15.15
C GLU A 48 8.00 8.72 -14.20
N ALA A 49 8.82 7.77 -13.72
CA ALA A 49 10.00 8.18 -12.94
C ALA A 49 10.95 9.00 -13.82
N PRO A 50 11.37 10.20 -13.39
CA PRO A 50 12.35 11.00 -14.12
C PRO A 50 13.71 10.30 -14.03
N ILE A 51 14.15 9.75 -15.17
CA ILE A 51 15.41 9.00 -15.25
C ILE A 51 16.32 9.70 -16.25
N GLY A 52 17.59 9.82 -15.89
CA GLY A 52 18.60 10.32 -16.81
C GLY A 52 19.30 9.21 -17.58
N VAL A 53 19.82 9.54 -18.76
CA VAL A 53 20.73 8.64 -19.48
C VAL A 53 22.03 9.36 -19.78
N LEU A 54 23.15 8.74 -19.43
CA LEU A 54 24.48 9.16 -19.85
C LEU A 54 25.00 8.18 -20.90
N GLN A 55 25.02 8.62 -22.15
CA GLN A 55 25.61 7.88 -23.27
C GLN A 55 27.06 8.34 -23.48
N GLU A 56 28.04 7.50 -23.15
CA GLU A 56 29.45 7.82 -23.39
C GLU A 56 29.87 7.53 -24.85
N SER A 57 29.16 6.63 -25.56
CA SER A 57 29.22 6.47 -27.02
C SER A 57 27.85 6.65 -27.67
N ARG A 58 27.82 7.16 -28.91
CA ARG A 58 26.57 7.36 -29.70
C ARG A 58 26.47 6.33 -30.82
N ASP A 59 26.46 5.06 -30.45
CA ASP A 59 26.30 3.96 -31.39
C ASP A 59 24.82 3.67 -31.66
N ALA A 60 24.51 3.05 -32.80
CA ALA A 60 23.14 2.67 -33.15
C ALA A 60 22.48 1.79 -32.07
N LEU A 61 23.26 0.87 -31.50
CA LEU A 61 22.82 -0.04 -30.44
C LEU A 61 22.52 0.70 -29.12
N THR A 62 23.35 1.68 -28.77
CA THR A 62 23.12 2.55 -27.60
C THR A 62 21.86 3.38 -27.76
N ASN A 63 21.60 3.92 -28.96
CA ASN A 63 20.39 4.71 -29.23
C ASN A 63 19.11 3.86 -29.19
N GLU A 64 19.19 2.61 -29.64
CA GLU A 64 18.05 1.68 -29.60
C GLU A 64 17.64 1.36 -28.16
N ILE A 65 18.60 1.10 -27.26
CA ILE A 65 18.32 0.86 -25.83
C ILE A 65 17.67 2.08 -25.19
N VAL A 66 18.14 3.28 -25.54
CA VAL A 66 17.57 4.53 -25.02
C VAL A 66 16.16 4.74 -25.54
N SER A 67 15.88 4.44 -26.82
CA SER A 67 14.52 4.49 -27.34
C SER A 67 13.58 3.48 -26.69
N HIS A 68 14.10 2.30 -26.30
CA HIS A 68 13.34 1.32 -25.52
C HIS A 68 13.04 1.78 -24.09
N LEU A 69 13.99 2.51 -23.46
CA LEU A 69 13.77 3.13 -22.15
C LEU A 69 12.67 4.19 -22.22
N ASP A 70 12.72 5.04 -23.25
CA ASP A 70 11.80 6.14 -23.46
C ASP A 70 10.40 5.68 -23.89
N ALA A 71 10.32 4.55 -24.62
CA ALA A 71 9.05 3.92 -24.99
C ALA A 71 8.37 3.19 -23.81
N SER A 72 9.06 3.00 -22.68
CA SER A 72 8.51 2.30 -21.52
C SER A 72 7.63 3.23 -20.67
N HIS A 73 6.47 2.76 -20.21
CA HIS A 73 5.61 3.56 -19.30
C HIS A 73 6.17 3.71 -17.88
N ALA A 74 7.28 3.03 -17.57
CA ALA A 74 7.91 3.09 -16.26
C ALA A 74 8.82 4.32 -16.10
N PHE A 75 9.42 4.79 -17.18
CA PHE A 75 10.47 5.81 -17.13
C PHE A 75 10.17 6.96 -18.08
N GLU A 76 10.34 8.18 -17.59
CA GLU A 76 10.39 9.37 -18.43
C GLU A 76 11.85 9.78 -18.57
N VAL A 77 12.41 9.70 -19.78
CA VAL A 77 13.82 10.05 -20.03
C VAL A 77 13.93 11.57 -20.12
N THR A 78 14.00 12.24 -18.97
CA THR A 78 13.97 13.71 -18.91
C THR A 78 15.27 14.36 -19.37
N HIS A 79 16.41 13.67 -19.21
CA HIS A 79 17.73 14.26 -19.45
C HIS A 79 18.71 13.29 -20.12
N HIS A 80 19.31 13.75 -21.23
CA HIS A 80 20.52 13.14 -21.80
C HIS A 80 21.75 13.87 -21.30
N PHE A 81 22.52 13.23 -20.43
CA PHE A 81 23.74 13.81 -19.89
C PHE A 81 24.91 13.59 -20.85
N THR A 82 25.79 14.57 -20.96
CA THR A 82 27.05 14.46 -21.71
C THR A 82 28.27 14.26 -20.80
N SER A 83 28.08 14.35 -19.47
CA SER A 83 29.14 14.22 -18.47
C SER A 83 28.63 13.61 -17.18
N ARG A 84 29.46 12.76 -16.54
CA ARG A 84 29.22 12.23 -15.19
C ARG A 84 29.04 13.34 -14.15
N LYS A 85 29.61 14.53 -14.35
CA LYS A 85 29.46 15.67 -13.43
C LYS A 85 28.04 16.24 -13.47
N GLN A 86 27.47 16.40 -14.67
CA GLN A 86 26.08 16.84 -14.85
C GLN A 86 25.13 15.81 -14.27
N LEU A 87 25.38 14.53 -14.57
CA LEU A 87 24.61 13.43 -14.00
C LEU A 87 24.58 13.47 -12.46
N ARG A 88 25.75 13.59 -11.83
CA ARG A 88 25.85 13.65 -10.37
C ARG A 88 25.09 14.84 -9.81
N HIS A 89 25.16 16.00 -10.47
CA HIS A 89 24.42 17.19 -10.07
C HIS A 89 22.91 16.94 -10.15
N ALA A 90 22.41 16.44 -11.27
CA ALA A 90 20.99 16.18 -11.44
C ALA A 90 20.42 15.21 -10.39
N ILE A 91 21.16 14.15 -10.04
CA ILE A 91 20.76 13.24 -8.95
C ILE A 91 20.80 13.97 -7.59
N GLN A 92 21.85 14.73 -7.30
CA GLN A 92 22.00 15.44 -6.01
C GLN A 92 20.93 16.49 -5.75
N TYR A 93 20.43 17.14 -6.81
CA TYR A 93 19.39 18.16 -6.73
C TYR A 93 17.98 17.57 -6.93
N GLY A 94 17.86 16.25 -7.10
CA GLY A 94 16.56 15.58 -7.26
C GLY A 94 15.88 15.85 -8.60
N GLU A 95 16.63 16.29 -9.62
CA GLU A 95 16.11 16.50 -10.98
C GLU A 95 15.79 15.16 -11.67
N VAL A 96 16.48 14.09 -11.29
CA VAL A 96 16.22 12.71 -11.70
C VAL A 96 16.37 11.76 -10.51
N TRP A 97 15.55 10.73 -10.44
CA TRP A 97 15.58 9.75 -9.34
C TRP A 97 16.65 8.66 -9.53
N GLY A 98 17.10 8.50 -10.77
CA GLY A 98 18.22 7.66 -11.12
C GLY A 98 18.71 7.94 -12.51
N ALA A 99 19.78 7.25 -12.90
CA ALA A 99 20.28 7.31 -14.25
C ALA A 99 21.01 6.06 -14.67
N ILE A 100 20.90 5.77 -15.96
CA ILE A 100 21.60 4.69 -16.62
C ILE A 100 22.81 5.26 -17.34
N VAL A 101 23.99 4.75 -17.01
CA VAL A 101 25.25 5.07 -17.66
C VAL A 101 25.61 3.94 -18.60
N ILE A 102 25.71 4.27 -19.89
CA ILE A 102 26.11 3.34 -20.94
C ILE A 102 27.57 3.64 -21.31
N PRO A 103 28.53 2.75 -20.94
CA PRO A 103 29.94 2.97 -21.20
C PRO A 103 30.25 3.03 -22.69
N ALA A 104 31.31 3.75 -23.08
CA ALA A 104 31.71 3.85 -24.48
C ALA A 104 32.13 2.50 -25.11
N SER A 105 32.57 1.54 -24.29
CA SER A 105 32.94 0.19 -24.73
C SER A 105 31.74 -0.76 -24.89
N PHE A 106 30.53 -0.33 -24.51
CA PHE A 106 29.35 -1.18 -24.39
C PHE A 106 29.06 -2.01 -25.65
N THR A 107 29.09 -1.39 -26.83
CA THR A 107 28.84 -2.08 -28.11
C THR A 107 29.85 -3.19 -28.37
N ARG A 108 31.13 -2.97 -28.02
CA ARG A 108 32.19 -3.97 -28.17
C ARG A 108 32.04 -5.08 -27.14
N ASP A 109 31.84 -4.71 -25.88
CA ASP A 109 31.71 -5.65 -24.77
C ASP A 109 30.44 -6.52 -24.92
N MET A 110 29.41 -6.03 -25.61
CA MET A 110 28.20 -6.79 -25.93
C MET A 110 28.49 -7.96 -26.87
N LEU A 111 29.34 -7.75 -27.88
CA LEU A 111 29.77 -8.81 -28.80
C LEU A 111 30.59 -9.88 -28.09
N ASP A 112 31.36 -9.48 -27.07
CA ASP A 112 32.19 -10.38 -26.26
C ASP A 112 31.41 -11.03 -25.08
N GLY A 113 30.11 -10.73 -24.93
CA GLY A 113 29.27 -11.23 -23.84
C GLY A 113 29.64 -10.67 -22.45
N LYS A 114 30.33 -9.52 -22.40
CA LYS A 114 30.84 -8.87 -21.17
C LYS A 114 30.26 -7.47 -20.93
N ALA A 115 29.26 -7.07 -21.70
CA ALA A 115 28.63 -5.76 -21.57
C ALA A 115 28.12 -5.50 -20.15
N GLN A 116 28.38 -4.29 -19.65
CA GLN A 116 27.90 -3.83 -18.36
C GLN A 116 27.20 -2.49 -18.53
N LEU A 117 26.02 -2.37 -17.92
CA LEU A 117 25.32 -1.10 -17.71
C LEU A 117 25.46 -0.73 -16.25
N GLN A 118 25.71 0.55 -15.98
CA GLN A 118 25.74 1.06 -14.63
C GLN A 118 24.46 1.83 -14.35
N LEU A 119 23.72 1.40 -13.32
CA LEU A 119 22.60 2.15 -12.79
C LEU A 119 23.05 2.91 -11.54
N ILE A 120 22.79 4.21 -11.51
CA ILE A 120 23.04 5.08 -10.37
C ILE A 120 21.69 5.60 -9.89
N THR A 121 21.34 5.37 -8.63
CA THR A 121 20.08 5.83 -8.03
C THR A 121 20.36 6.63 -6.77
N ASP A 122 19.45 7.53 -6.41
CA ASP A 122 19.47 8.12 -5.07
C ASP A 122 19.08 7.09 -4.02
N GLY A 123 19.89 6.93 -2.98
CA GLY A 123 19.67 5.99 -1.88
C GLY A 123 18.88 6.56 -0.70
N VAL A 124 18.49 7.84 -0.72
CA VAL A 124 17.69 8.47 0.35
C VAL A 124 16.35 7.75 0.52
N ASP A 125 15.68 7.42 -0.58
CA ASP A 125 14.55 6.49 -0.59
C ASP A 125 15.00 5.13 -1.13
N ALA A 126 15.35 4.24 -0.22
CA ALA A 126 15.78 2.88 -0.54
C ALA A 126 14.71 2.07 -1.29
N ASN A 127 13.42 2.36 -1.10
CA ASN A 127 12.37 1.63 -1.80
C ASN A 127 12.29 2.08 -3.27
N THR A 128 12.29 3.39 -3.51
CA THR A 128 12.32 3.96 -4.87
C THR A 128 13.56 3.51 -5.63
N ALA A 129 14.75 3.55 -5.00
CA ALA A 129 15.98 3.02 -5.58
C ALA A 129 15.87 1.54 -6.00
N ARG A 130 15.27 0.72 -5.14
CA ARG A 130 15.06 -0.72 -5.40
C ARG A 130 14.08 -0.94 -6.55
N LEU A 131 12.99 -0.17 -6.61
CA LEU A 131 12.03 -0.22 -7.71
C LEU A 131 12.69 0.16 -9.04
N ILE A 132 13.40 1.29 -9.12
CA ILE A 132 14.13 1.72 -10.33
C ILE A 132 15.11 0.63 -10.79
N ARG A 133 15.84 0.02 -9.85
CA ARG A 133 16.75 -1.09 -10.15
C ARG A 133 16.04 -2.29 -10.75
N ASN A 134 14.94 -2.73 -10.14
CA ASN A 134 14.21 -3.90 -10.61
C ASN A 134 13.59 -3.66 -11.99
N TYR A 135 12.97 -2.50 -12.23
CA TYR A 135 12.41 -2.13 -13.53
C TYR A 135 13.49 -2.00 -14.60
N SER A 136 14.60 -1.32 -14.31
CA SER A 136 15.74 -1.19 -15.24
C SER A 136 16.29 -2.56 -15.64
N GLN A 137 16.45 -3.46 -14.66
CA GLN A 137 16.96 -4.82 -14.90
C GLN A 137 15.97 -5.64 -15.74
N ALA A 138 14.67 -5.58 -15.44
CA ALA A 138 13.64 -6.27 -16.22
C ALA A 138 13.64 -5.79 -17.68
N MET A 139 13.74 -4.48 -17.90
CA MET A 139 13.73 -3.91 -19.24
C MET A 139 14.97 -4.27 -20.07
N VAL A 140 16.16 -4.24 -19.46
CA VAL A 140 17.39 -4.68 -20.13
C VAL A 140 17.32 -6.17 -20.48
N ASN A 141 16.78 -7.00 -19.58
CA ASN A 141 16.59 -8.42 -19.86
C ASN A 141 15.60 -8.68 -21.01
N ASP A 142 14.48 -7.96 -21.03
CA ASP A 142 13.49 -8.04 -22.11
C ASP A 142 14.11 -7.66 -23.47
N TYR A 143 14.87 -6.55 -23.51
CA TYR A 143 15.61 -6.13 -24.70
C TYR A 143 16.59 -7.20 -25.21
N LEU A 144 17.35 -7.83 -24.30
CA LEU A 144 18.28 -8.92 -24.66
C LEU A 144 17.52 -10.14 -25.23
N LEU A 145 16.41 -10.52 -24.61
CA LEU A 145 15.59 -11.66 -25.06
C LEU A 145 15.01 -11.42 -26.45
N GLN A 146 14.53 -10.22 -26.76
CA GLN A 146 14.00 -9.86 -28.08
C GLN A 146 15.07 -9.98 -29.19
N ARG A 147 16.34 -9.70 -28.87
CA ARG A 147 17.47 -9.91 -29.79
C ARG A 147 18.01 -11.35 -29.82
N GLY A 148 17.35 -12.29 -29.15
CA GLY A 148 17.80 -13.68 -29.05
C GLY A 148 19.07 -13.89 -28.22
N MET A 149 19.52 -12.85 -27.50
CA MET A 149 20.65 -12.92 -26.58
C MET A 149 20.16 -13.41 -25.23
N LYS A 150 20.75 -14.51 -24.72
CA LYS A 150 20.35 -15.09 -23.44
C LYS A 150 21.21 -14.51 -22.32
N PRO A 151 20.61 -13.90 -21.27
CA PRO A 151 21.33 -13.60 -20.04
C PRO A 151 22.01 -14.88 -19.49
N PRO A 152 23.20 -14.78 -18.86
CA PRO A 152 23.93 -15.94 -18.35
C PRO A 152 23.15 -16.70 -17.27
N VAL A 153 22.23 -16.04 -16.56
CA VAL A 153 21.27 -16.67 -15.65
C VAL A 153 19.90 -16.03 -15.90
N GLN A 154 18.91 -16.84 -16.26
CA GLN A 154 17.53 -16.41 -16.42
C GLN A 154 16.74 -16.84 -15.18
N LEU A 155 16.29 -15.86 -14.39
CA LEU A 155 15.34 -16.09 -13.31
C LEU A 155 13.95 -16.10 -13.94
N GLU A 156 13.29 -17.25 -13.94
CA GLU A 156 11.89 -17.36 -14.35
C GLU A 156 11.01 -16.86 -13.19
N ASP A 157 10.80 -15.54 -13.12
CA ASP A 157 9.94 -14.92 -12.10
C ASP A 157 8.48 -15.27 -12.39
N ARG A 158 7.88 -16.11 -11.55
CA ARG A 158 6.45 -16.45 -11.62
C ARG A 158 5.75 -15.98 -10.35
N THR A 159 5.06 -14.86 -10.46
CA THR A 159 4.23 -14.31 -9.39
C THR A 159 2.84 -14.93 -9.47
N TRP A 160 2.37 -15.64 -8.43
CA TRP A 160 1.06 -16.33 -8.45
C TRP A 160 -0.13 -15.40 -8.14
N PHE A 161 0.12 -14.31 -7.42
CA PHE A 161 -0.90 -13.35 -7.01
C PHE A 161 -0.38 -11.94 -7.25
N ASN A 162 -1.19 -11.09 -7.90
CA ASN A 162 -0.79 -9.75 -8.33
C ASN A 162 0.36 -9.75 -9.36
N GLU A 163 0.17 -10.45 -10.48
CA GLU A 163 1.14 -10.51 -11.59
C GLU A 163 1.50 -9.12 -12.14
N ALA A 164 0.51 -8.21 -12.17
CA ALA A 164 0.70 -6.82 -12.58
C ALA A 164 1.45 -5.96 -11.54
N LYS A 165 1.82 -6.55 -10.38
CA LYS A 165 2.55 -5.91 -9.27
C LYS A 165 1.93 -4.58 -8.82
N GLU A 166 0.60 -4.46 -8.91
CA GLU A 166 -0.13 -3.25 -8.57
C GLU A 166 -0.12 -3.03 -7.05
N SER A 167 0.37 -1.89 -6.60
CA SER A 167 0.49 -1.55 -5.18
C SER A 167 -0.85 -1.63 -4.44
N ARG A 168 -1.94 -1.22 -5.10
CA ARG A 168 -3.30 -1.21 -4.51
C ARG A 168 -3.76 -2.59 -4.06
N ILE A 169 -3.46 -3.64 -4.82
CA ILE A 169 -3.87 -5.02 -4.51
C ILE A 169 -3.10 -5.55 -3.28
N ALA A 170 -1.88 -5.08 -3.06
CA ALA A 170 -1.06 -5.47 -1.91
C ALA A 170 -1.37 -4.66 -0.64
N ILE A 171 -1.59 -3.35 -0.77
CA ILE A 171 -1.64 -2.42 0.36
C ILE A 171 -3.05 -2.34 0.95
N VAL A 172 -4.08 -2.22 0.12
CA VAL A 172 -5.46 -1.96 0.57
C VAL A 172 -5.95 -3.02 1.57
N PRO A 173 -5.76 -4.34 1.37
CA PRO A 173 -6.16 -5.34 2.37
C PRO A 173 -5.44 -5.16 3.73
N GLY A 174 -4.15 -4.81 3.70
CA GLY A 174 -3.37 -4.55 4.91
C GLY A 174 -3.88 -3.30 5.65
N VAL A 175 -4.25 -2.26 4.92
CA VAL A 175 -4.84 -1.04 5.49
C VAL A 175 -6.18 -1.35 6.16
N ILE A 176 -7.05 -2.17 5.54
CA ILE A 176 -8.31 -2.61 6.16
C ILE A 176 -8.06 -3.30 7.50
N ALA A 177 -7.07 -4.21 7.56
CA ALA A 177 -6.74 -4.89 8.81
C ALA A 177 -6.23 -3.93 9.90
N ILE A 178 -5.37 -2.96 9.54
CA ILE A 178 -4.87 -1.94 10.48
C ILE A 178 -6.02 -1.05 10.96
N VAL A 179 -6.89 -0.61 10.04
CA VAL A 179 -8.08 0.18 10.33
C VAL A 179 -8.96 -0.53 11.35
N MET A 180 -9.30 -1.80 11.10
CA MET A 180 -10.11 -2.62 12.02
C MET A 180 -9.46 -2.71 13.40
N ALA A 181 -8.16 -3.01 13.47
CA ALA A 181 -7.44 -3.12 14.74
C ALA A 181 -7.41 -1.79 15.53
N VAL A 182 -7.18 -0.66 14.83
CA VAL A 182 -7.14 0.67 15.44
C VAL A 182 -8.52 1.07 15.95
N ILE A 183 -9.59 0.84 15.20
CA ILE A 183 -10.96 1.11 15.64
C ILE A 183 -11.30 0.25 16.85
N GLY A 184 -11.07 -1.08 16.78
CA GLY A 184 -11.38 -2.00 17.88
C GLY A 184 -10.71 -1.55 19.18
N ALA A 185 -9.42 -1.19 19.10
CA ALA A 185 -8.65 -0.69 20.24
C ALA A 185 -9.17 0.67 20.75
N LEU A 186 -9.36 1.65 19.86
CA LEU A 186 -9.83 2.99 20.22
C LEU A 186 -11.22 2.95 20.84
N MET A 187 -12.14 2.18 20.24
CA MET A 187 -13.51 2.07 20.69
C MET A 187 -13.61 1.38 22.04
N THR A 188 -12.88 0.29 22.21
CA THR A 188 -12.81 -0.39 23.52
C THR A 188 -12.26 0.55 24.59
N SER A 189 -11.17 1.26 24.29
CA SER A 189 -10.55 2.21 25.21
C SER A 189 -11.49 3.37 25.60
N LEU A 190 -12.07 4.06 24.61
CA LEU A 190 -12.99 5.17 24.82
C LEU A 190 -14.24 4.74 25.59
N THR A 191 -14.76 3.56 25.28
CA THR A 191 -15.95 3.01 25.91
C THR A 191 -15.73 2.74 27.39
N ILE A 192 -14.55 2.22 27.76
CA ILE A 192 -14.19 1.96 29.15
C ILE A 192 -13.85 3.26 29.87
N ALA A 193 -13.08 4.15 29.25
CA ALA A 193 -12.71 5.45 29.84
C ALA A 193 -13.97 6.29 30.19
N ARG A 194 -14.93 6.38 29.25
CA ARG A 194 -16.21 7.09 29.50
C ARG A 194 -16.99 6.51 30.68
N GLU A 195 -16.98 5.19 30.87
CA GLU A 195 -17.68 4.55 32.00
C GLU A 195 -17.00 4.82 33.34
N MET A 196 -15.66 4.92 33.32
CA MET A 196 -14.89 5.31 34.51
C MET A 196 -15.19 6.77 34.88
N GLU A 197 -15.17 7.68 33.91
CA GLU A 197 -15.42 9.11 34.12
C GLU A 197 -16.85 9.40 34.59
N GLN A 198 -17.85 8.68 34.06
CA GLN A 198 -19.25 8.85 34.44
C GLN A 198 -19.60 8.16 35.77
N GLY A 199 -18.67 7.42 36.39
CA GLY A 199 -18.91 6.70 37.65
C GLY A 199 -19.90 5.53 37.53
N ASN A 200 -20.31 5.16 36.31
CA ASN A 200 -21.28 4.10 36.05
C ASN A 200 -20.78 2.74 36.57
N LEU A 201 -19.46 2.50 36.60
CA LEU A 201 -18.89 1.26 37.16
C LEU A 201 -19.22 1.08 38.65
N VAL A 202 -19.43 2.17 39.39
CA VAL A 202 -19.84 2.14 40.79
C VAL A 202 -21.35 1.89 40.88
N MET A 203 -22.15 2.54 40.03
CA MET A 203 -23.61 2.36 39.95
C MET A 203 -24.01 0.94 39.50
N LEU A 204 -23.15 0.26 38.75
CA LEU A 204 -23.32 -1.15 38.38
C LEU A 204 -23.42 -2.06 39.61
N ARG A 205 -22.77 -1.72 40.73
CA ARG A 205 -22.83 -2.49 41.99
C ARG A 205 -24.17 -2.40 42.71
N THR A 206 -24.98 -1.39 42.42
CA THR A 206 -26.30 -1.18 43.01
C THR A 206 -27.44 -1.62 42.09
N THR A 207 -27.12 -2.06 40.87
CA THR A 207 -28.10 -2.49 39.87
C THR A 207 -28.18 -4.03 39.85
N ALA A 208 -29.32 -4.61 39.45
CA ALA A 208 -29.49 -6.06 39.29
C ALA A 208 -28.75 -6.67 38.07
N LEU A 209 -27.81 -5.94 37.47
CA LEU A 209 -27.04 -6.32 36.29
C LEU A 209 -25.75 -7.04 36.69
N THR A 210 -25.47 -8.17 36.06
CA THR A 210 -24.15 -8.81 36.22
C THR A 210 -23.10 -8.12 35.35
N ARG A 211 -21.82 -8.22 35.75
CA ARG A 211 -20.69 -7.62 35.00
C ARG A 211 -20.64 -8.09 33.54
N GLY A 212 -20.90 -9.37 33.28
CA GLY A 212 -20.92 -9.94 31.93
C GLY A 212 -22.10 -9.47 31.08
N GLU A 213 -23.30 -9.34 31.67
CA GLU A 213 -24.47 -8.81 30.95
C GLU A 213 -24.28 -7.34 30.55
N PHE A 214 -23.68 -6.55 31.43
CA PHE A 214 -23.32 -5.17 31.14
C PHE A 214 -22.30 -5.09 30.01
N LEU A 215 -21.21 -5.86 30.10
CA LEU A 215 -20.13 -5.81 29.12
C LEU A 215 -20.60 -6.25 27.73
N ILE A 216 -21.29 -7.39 27.62
CA ILE A 216 -21.80 -7.89 26.33
C ILE A 216 -22.84 -6.94 25.76
N GLY A 217 -23.78 -6.48 26.58
CA GLY A 217 -24.81 -5.53 26.13
C GLY A 217 -24.21 -4.23 25.64
N LYS A 218 -23.10 -3.79 26.23
CA LYS A 218 -22.39 -2.59 25.79
C LYS A 218 -21.56 -2.81 24.53
N LEU A 219 -20.76 -3.87 24.46
CA LEU A 219 -19.85 -4.15 23.34
C LEU A 219 -20.60 -4.54 22.06
N PHE A 220 -21.76 -5.17 22.16
CA PHE A 220 -22.52 -5.62 20.99
C PHE A 220 -22.82 -4.50 19.97
N PRO A 221 -23.34 -3.33 20.39
CA PRO A 221 -23.46 -2.15 19.52
C PRO A 221 -22.18 -1.80 18.76
N TYR A 222 -21.05 -1.71 19.47
CA TYR A 222 -19.76 -1.33 18.90
C TYR A 222 -19.25 -2.38 17.91
N PHE A 223 -19.47 -3.66 18.20
CA PHE A 223 -19.16 -4.76 17.30
C PHE A 223 -19.90 -4.65 15.96
N ILE A 224 -21.21 -4.36 16.00
CA ILE A 224 -21.99 -4.17 14.76
C ILE A 224 -21.51 -2.94 13.98
N ILE A 225 -21.10 -1.87 14.66
CA ILE A 225 -20.53 -0.70 13.99
C ILE A 225 -19.18 -1.06 13.34
N GLY A 226 -18.32 -1.84 14.00
CA GLY A 226 -17.08 -2.34 13.40
C GLY A 226 -17.33 -3.18 12.14
N LEU A 227 -18.37 -4.03 12.15
CA LEU A 227 -18.78 -4.76 10.95
C LEU A 227 -19.33 -3.84 9.85
N ALA A 228 -20.03 -2.77 10.21
CA ALA A 228 -20.48 -1.77 9.25
C ALA A 228 -19.30 -1.00 8.64
N ASP A 229 -18.29 -0.65 9.44
CA ASP A 229 -17.06 -0.02 8.97
C ASP A 229 -16.27 -0.95 8.03
N LEU A 230 -16.14 -2.23 8.39
CA LEU A 230 -15.60 -3.26 7.49
C LEU A 230 -16.34 -3.28 6.15
N ALA A 231 -17.67 -3.25 6.17
CA ALA A 231 -18.46 -3.22 4.94
C ALA A 231 -18.15 -1.97 4.10
N VAL A 232 -18.03 -0.79 4.72
CA VAL A 232 -17.62 0.45 4.04
C VAL A 232 -16.22 0.32 3.44
N ALA A 233 -15.27 -0.23 4.19
CA ALA A 233 -13.89 -0.40 3.75
C ALA A 233 -13.79 -1.39 2.58
N ILE A 234 -14.55 -2.48 2.61
CA ILE A 234 -14.68 -3.44 1.50
C ILE A 234 -15.30 -2.78 0.27
N LEU A 235 -16.38 -2.00 0.44
CA LEU A 235 -17.02 -1.29 -0.66
C LEU A 235 -16.04 -0.31 -1.31
N ALA A 236 -15.28 0.44 -0.51
CA ALA A 236 -14.25 1.32 -1.02
C ALA A 236 -13.15 0.52 -1.76
N ALA A 237 -12.67 -0.59 -1.20
CA ALA A 237 -11.68 -1.44 -1.85
C ALA A 237 -12.12 -1.91 -3.24
N VAL A 238 -13.38 -2.32 -3.40
CA VAL A 238 -13.90 -2.83 -4.68
C VAL A 238 -14.23 -1.70 -5.64
N TYR A 239 -15.00 -0.69 -5.21
CA TYR A 239 -15.56 0.32 -6.12
C TYR A 239 -14.67 1.53 -6.34
N VAL A 240 -13.76 1.82 -5.41
CA VAL A 240 -12.85 2.98 -5.50
C VAL A 240 -11.45 2.55 -5.91
N PHE A 241 -10.99 1.39 -5.43
CA PHE A 241 -9.62 0.92 -5.67
C PHE A 241 -9.54 -0.26 -6.65
N ASP A 242 -10.67 -0.74 -7.19
CA ASP A 242 -10.76 -1.90 -8.09
C ASP A 242 -10.07 -3.17 -7.56
N VAL A 243 -10.01 -3.34 -6.24
CA VAL A 243 -9.38 -4.51 -5.63
C VAL A 243 -10.35 -5.69 -5.73
N PRO A 244 -9.99 -6.78 -6.44
CA PRO A 244 -10.88 -7.91 -6.61
C PRO A 244 -11.04 -8.67 -5.29
N LEU A 245 -12.28 -8.81 -4.81
CA LEU A 245 -12.61 -9.73 -3.73
C LEU A 245 -12.62 -11.16 -4.26
N ARG A 246 -11.54 -11.90 -3.99
CA ARG A 246 -11.44 -13.33 -4.29
C ARG A 246 -11.58 -14.13 -3.00
N GLY A 247 -12.51 -15.09 -2.98
CA GLY A 247 -12.76 -15.95 -1.81
C GLY A 247 -14.14 -15.75 -1.19
N SER A 248 -14.29 -16.19 0.05
CA SER A 248 -15.56 -16.15 0.77
C SER A 248 -15.70 -14.88 1.60
N LEU A 249 -16.75 -14.09 1.31
CA LEU A 249 -17.13 -12.94 2.16
C LEU A 249 -17.43 -13.36 3.60
N TRP A 250 -17.93 -14.58 3.81
CA TRP A 250 -18.23 -15.07 5.15
C TRP A 250 -16.97 -15.30 5.98
N GLU A 251 -15.91 -15.86 5.39
CA GLU A 251 -14.63 -16.06 6.06
C GLU A 251 -13.99 -14.72 6.43
N LEU A 252 -14.07 -13.74 5.53
CA LEU A 252 -13.60 -12.38 5.78
C LEU A 252 -14.31 -11.77 7.00
N VAL A 253 -15.64 -11.80 7.03
CA VAL A 253 -16.43 -11.27 8.16
C VAL A 253 -16.10 -12.01 9.45
N LEU A 254 -15.94 -13.34 9.40
CA LEU A 254 -15.66 -14.15 10.59
C LEU A 254 -14.28 -13.87 11.17
N VAL A 255 -13.25 -13.75 10.33
CA VAL A 255 -11.89 -13.39 10.76
C VAL A 255 -11.86 -11.95 11.26
N SER A 256 -12.50 -11.01 10.55
CA SER A 256 -12.57 -9.62 10.97
C SER A 256 -13.34 -9.44 12.28
N SER A 257 -14.26 -10.33 12.62
CA SER A 257 -14.99 -10.32 13.90
C SER A 257 -14.11 -10.62 15.12
N LEU A 258 -12.86 -11.09 14.93
CA LEU A 258 -11.89 -11.30 16.00
C LEU A 258 -11.18 -10.02 16.43
N PHE A 259 -11.26 -8.96 15.63
CA PHE A 259 -10.64 -7.65 15.86
C PHE A 259 -11.68 -6.66 16.37
#